data_AF-A0A174HZM1-F1
#
_entry.id   AF-A0A174HZM1-F1
#
_cell.length_a   1.000
_cell.length_b   1.000
_cell.length_c   1.000
_cell.angle_alpha   90.00
_cell.angle_beta   90.00
_cell.angle_gamma   90.00
#
_symmetry.space_group_name_H-M   'P 1'
#
loop_
_entity.id
_entity.type
_entity.pdbx_description
1 polymer ?
#
loop_
_entity_poly.entity_id
_entity_poly.type
_entity_poly.pdbx_seq_one_letter_code
_entity_poly.pdbx_strand_id
1 'polypeptide(L)'
;MQKQKFIHISFDPVEKFEPKIPQNRAPEEDQTIRRICCIRTGKDMKKDIMKALNASPCAGEALNRIASFGFYPVLHVYEMDSQDYLLPDEVQKYVPDAYYSGECWLTKKPISFIHKCYEVTWFKTKEVSDSFGTEWQAVVALKLEKLKKTETNWERYRKEHPNSVNDKLIQIVHSMDIGFKSFALTFSEEEIRKLTEKG
;
A
#
# COMPACT_ATOMS: atom_id res chain seq x y z
N MET A 1 -17.69 -5.96 -20.34
CA MET A 1 -17.33 -6.91 -19.27
C MET A 1 -18.38 -6.84 -18.16
N GLN A 2 -18.63 -7.94 -17.44
CA GLN A 2 -19.56 -7.96 -16.30
C GLN A 2 -18.98 -7.13 -15.14
N LYS A 3 -19.85 -6.47 -14.37
CA LYS A 3 -19.47 -5.76 -13.15
C LYS A 3 -18.80 -6.73 -12.16
N GLN A 4 -17.62 -6.38 -11.67
CA GLN A 4 -16.84 -7.15 -10.71
C GLN A 4 -16.42 -6.31 -9.51
N LYS A 5 -16.13 -7.00 -8.41
CA LYS A 5 -15.66 -6.42 -7.16
C LYS A 5 -14.16 -6.59 -7.01
N PHE A 6 -13.51 -5.51 -6.58
CA PHE A 6 -12.07 -5.44 -6.37
C PHE A 6 -11.76 -4.83 -5.01
N ILE A 7 -10.56 -5.12 -4.52
CA ILE A 7 -10.00 -4.50 -3.32
C ILE A 7 -8.69 -3.82 -3.71
N HIS A 8 -8.61 -2.54 -3.40
CA HIS A 8 -7.36 -1.79 -3.38
C HIS A 8 -7.02 -1.46 -1.94
N ILE A 9 -5.73 -1.44 -1.61
CA ILE A 9 -5.27 -1.03 -0.30
C ILE A 9 -4.21 0.06 -0.45
N SER A 10 -4.15 0.93 0.55
CA SER A 10 -3.13 1.97 0.64
C SER A 10 -2.76 2.22 2.09
N PHE A 11 -1.54 2.71 2.30
CA PHE A 11 -1.08 3.22 3.59
C PHE A 11 -1.51 4.67 3.82
N ASP A 12 -2.01 5.33 2.78
CA ASP A 12 -2.50 6.70 2.80
C ASP A 12 -3.93 6.75 2.23
N PRO A 13 -4.76 7.72 2.67
CA PRO A 13 -6.06 7.93 2.05
C PRO A 13 -5.91 8.29 0.57
N VAL A 14 -6.65 7.59 -0.28
CA VAL A 14 -6.82 7.94 -1.70
C VAL A 14 -8.11 8.73 -1.86
N GLU A 15 -7.99 10.00 -2.23
CA GLU A 15 -9.14 10.87 -2.46
C GLU A 15 -9.86 10.55 -3.78
N LYS A 16 -9.08 10.25 -4.83
CA LYS A 16 -9.58 10.01 -6.19
C LYS A 16 -8.87 8.83 -6.83
N PHE A 17 -9.67 7.90 -7.34
CA PHE A 17 -9.20 6.74 -8.09
C PHE A 17 -9.18 7.07 -9.59
N GLU A 18 -8.06 7.64 -10.03
CA GLU A 18 -7.75 7.85 -11.44
C GLU A 18 -6.65 6.88 -11.86
N PRO A 19 -6.83 6.10 -12.95
CA PRO A 19 -5.77 5.26 -13.49
C PRO A 19 -4.52 6.09 -13.82
N LYS A 20 -3.36 5.61 -13.37
CA LYS A 20 -2.05 6.25 -13.58
C LYS A 20 -1.04 5.21 -14.05
N ILE A 21 0.03 5.65 -14.71
CA ILE A 21 1.20 4.79 -14.89
C ILE A 21 1.88 4.71 -13.51
N PRO A 22 2.06 3.52 -12.90
CA PRO A 22 2.71 3.41 -11.58
C PRO A 22 4.11 4.03 -11.64
N GLN A 23 4.51 4.78 -10.61
CA GLN A 23 5.85 5.40 -10.58
C GLN A 23 6.94 4.36 -10.30
N ASN A 24 6.68 3.47 -9.35
CA ASN A 24 7.54 2.32 -9.03
C ASN A 24 7.04 1.11 -9.81
N ARG A 25 7.93 0.47 -10.57
CA ARG A 25 7.64 -0.65 -11.46
C ARG A 25 8.78 -1.67 -11.39
N ALA A 26 8.47 -2.95 -11.58
CA ALA A 26 9.50 -3.97 -11.76
C ALA A 26 10.28 -3.73 -13.07
N PRO A 27 11.52 -4.23 -13.21
CA PRO A 27 12.17 -4.32 -14.52
C PRO A 27 11.24 -5.01 -15.51
N GLU A 28 11.14 -4.46 -16.73
CA GLU A 28 10.29 -4.98 -17.82
C GLU A 28 8.77 -4.82 -17.63
N GLU A 29 8.30 -4.25 -16.50
CA GLU A 29 6.89 -3.94 -16.32
C GLU A 29 6.40 -2.85 -17.28
N ASP A 30 5.20 -3.04 -17.84
CA ASP A 30 4.59 -2.09 -18.78
C ASP A 30 4.55 -0.66 -18.23
N GLN A 31 4.96 0.29 -19.07
CA GLN A 31 5.04 1.71 -18.76
C GLN A 31 4.01 2.57 -19.52
N THR A 32 3.00 1.95 -20.14
CA THR A 32 2.08 2.64 -21.05
C THR A 32 0.63 2.60 -20.59
N ILE A 33 0.22 1.53 -19.90
CA ILE A 33 -1.14 1.28 -19.49
C ILE A 33 -1.38 1.98 -18.14
N ARG A 34 -2.21 3.02 -18.17
CA ARG A 34 -2.73 3.67 -16.98
C ARG A 34 -3.67 2.72 -16.23
N ARG A 35 -3.42 2.54 -14.93
CA ARG A 35 -4.07 1.52 -14.12
C ARG A 35 -4.26 1.91 -12.67
N ILE A 36 -5.18 1.21 -12.01
CA ILE A 36 -5.26 1.10 -10.55
C ILE A 36 -5.00 -0.35 -10.22
N CYS A 37 -3.91 -0.63 -9.50
CA CYS A 37 -3.58 -1.98 -9.05
C CYS A 37 -4.51 -2.39 -7.92
N CYS A 38 -5.12 -3.56 -8.03
CA CYS A 38 -6.08 -4.09 -7.09
C CYS A 38 -6.05 -5.63 -7.13
N ILE A 39 -6.84 -6.28 -6.28
CA ILE A 39 -7.08 -7.72 -6.36
C ILE A 39 -8.58 -7.97 -6.48
N ARG A 40 -8.96 -9.04 -7.18
CA ARG A 40 -10.39 -9.42 -7.26
C ARG A 40 -10.88 -9.87 -5.89
N THR A 41 -12.02 -9.34 -5.46
CA THR A 41 -12.62 -9.71 -4.17
C THR A 41 -13.01 -11.18 -4.16
N GLY A 42 -12.59 -11.88 -3.10
CA GLY A 42 -12.93 -13.27 -2.81
C GLY A 42 -13.99 -13.39 -1.72
N LYS A 43 -13.98 -14.53 -1.02
CA LYS A 43 -14.92 -14.83 0.09
C LYS A 43 -14.38 -14.39 1.46
N ASP A 44 -13.08 -14.13 1.56
CA ASP A 44 -12.38 -13.90 2.82
C ASP A 44 -11.61 -12.58 2.72
N MET A 45 -12.21 -11.52 3.26
CA MET A 45 -11.66 -10.16 3.25
C MET A 45 -10.24 -10.09 3.81
N LYS A 46 -9.92 -10.91 4.82
CA LYS A 46 -8.59 -10.91 5.42
C LYS A 46 -7.56 -11.48 4.45
N LYS A 47 -7.89 -12.58 3.77
CA LYS A 47 -7.02 -13.15 2.72
C LYS A 47 -6.87 -12.19 1.54
N ASP A 48 -7.94 -11.52 1.18
CA ASP A 48 -7.96 -10.53 0.09
C ASP A 48 -7.07 -9.33 0.41
N ILE A 49 -7.12 -8.80 1.64
CA ILE A 49 -6.22 -7.72 2.10
C ILE A 49 -4.75 -8.18 2.11
N MET A 50 -4.45 -9.41 2.57
CA MET A 50 -3.08 -9.92 2.51
C MET A 50 -2.57 -10.05 1.07
N LYS A 51 -3.41 -10.51 0.15
CA LYS A 51 -3.06 -10.56 -1.27
C LYS A 51 -2.82 -9.17 -1.84
N ALA A 52 -3.67 -8.21 -1.51
CA ALA A 52 -3.50 -6.82 -1.92
C ALA A 52 -2.21 -6.19 -1.35
N LEU A 53 -1.80 -6.57 -0.13
CA LEU A 53 -0.50 -6.19 0.45
C LEU A 53 0.64 -6.77 -0.37
N ASN A 54 0.62 -8.07 -0.64
CA ASN A 54 1.70 -8.72 -1.38
C ASN A 54 1.75 -8.31 -2.87
N ALA A 55 0.65 -7.84 -3.45
CA ALA A 55 0.62 -7.23 -4.77
C ALA A 55 1.05 -5.73 -4.76
N SER A 56 1.26 -5.13 -3.58
CA SER A 56 1.74 -3.76 -3.46
C SER A 56 3.26 -3.75 -3.25
N PRO A 57 4.04 -3.07 -4.10
CA PRO A 57 5.51 -3.11 -4.03
C PRO A 57 6.05 -2.74 -2.65
N CYS A 58 6.95 -3.54 -2.09
CA CYS A 58 7.58 -3.30 -0.79
C CYS A 58 6.61 -3.12 0.41
N ALA A 59 5.41 -3.70 0.36
CA ALA A 59 4.42 -3.48 1.42
C ALA A 59 4.81 -4.16 2.75
N GLY A 60 5.45 -5.33 2.73
CA GLY A 60 5.91 -5.99 3.96
C GLY A 60 7.05 -5.23 4.63
N GLU A 61 7.96 -4.68 3.85
CA GLU A 61 9.03 -3.77 4.29
C GLU A 61 8.42 -2.52 4.91
N ALA A 62 7.41 -1.94 4.26
CA ALA A 62 6.69 -0.79 4.80
C ALA A 62 6.01 -1.13 6.14
N LEU A 63 5.34 -2.28 6.26
CA LEU A 63 4.77 -2.71 7.54
C LEU A 63 5.85 -2.82 8.64
N ASN A 64 6.98 -3.48 8.34
CA ASN A 64 8.10 -3.61 9.27
C ASN A 64 8.68 -2.25 9.68
N ARG A 65 8.88 -1.33 8.72
CA ARG A 65 9.41 0.02 8.97
C ARG A 65 8.47 0.87 9.79
N ILE A 66 7.17 0.87 9.46
CA ILE A 66 6.19 1.64 10.23
C ILE A 66 6.10 1.11 11.66
N ALA A 67 6.12 -0.22 11.85
CA ALA A 67 6.15 -0.82 13.17
C ALA A 67 7.39 -0.45 13.99
N SER A 68 8.55 -0.20 13.35
CA SER A 68 9.76 0.24 14.05
C SER A 68 9.65 1.67 14.60
N PHE A 69 8.74 2.49 14.05
CA PHE A 69 8.35 3.78 14.64
C PHE A 69 7.47 3.63 15.89
N GLY A 70 7.28 2.43 16.45
CA GLY A 70 6.60 2.24 17.72
C GLY A 70 5.07 2.18 17.65
N PHE A 71 4.47 2.17 16.45
CA PHE A 71 3.03 1.94 16.28
C PHE A 71 2.71 1.02 15.11
N TYR A 72 1.52 0.43 15.18
CA TYR A 72 1.00 -0.39 14.09
C TYR A 72 0.30 0.45 13.01
N PRO A 73 0.49 0.12 11.73
CA PRO A 73 -0.05 0.90 10.62
C PRO A 73 -1.57 0.78 10.48
N VAL A 74 -2.18 1.85 9.96
CA VAL A 74 -3.53 1.86 9.41
C VAL A 74 -3.46 1.52 7.92
N LEU A 75 -4.32 0.59 7.49
CA LEU A 75 -4.58 0.29 6.10
C LEU A 75 -5.90 0.92 5.68
N HIS A 76 -5.85 1.71 4.61
CA HIS A 76 -7.01 2.22 3.90
C HIS A 76 -7.44 1.17 2.87
N VAL A 77 -8.56 0.50 3.11
CA VAL A 77 -9.10 -0.56 2.26
C VAL A 77 -10.29 -0.03 1.47
N TYR A 78 -10.22 -0.18 0.16
CA TYR A 78 -11.20 0.29 -0.79
C TYR A 78 -11.83 -0.88 -1.52
N GLU A 79 -13.09 -1.17 -1.20
CA GLU A 79 -13.89 -2.14 -1.95
C GLU A 79 -14.53 -1.42 -3.14
N MET A 80 -14.13 -1.81 -4.35
CA MET A 80 -14.48 -1.14 -5.59
C MET A 80 -15.36 -1.99 -6.47
N ASP A 81 -16.26 -1.33 -7.19
CA ASP A 81 -17.01 -1.92 -8.28
C ASP A 81 -16.47 -1.39 -9.63
N SER A 82 -16.17 -2.28 -10.57
CA SER A 82 -15.72 -1.88 -11.92
C SER A 82 -16.23 -2.82 -13.02
N GLN A 83 -16.30 -2.30 -14.25
CA GLN A 83 -16.53 -3.05 -15.49
C GLN A 83 -15.34 -2.97 -16.45
N ASP A 84 -14.36 -2.13 -16.18
CA ASP A 84 -13.18 -1.92 -17.01
C ASP A 84 -11.96 -2.42 -16.23
N TYR A 85 -11.59 -3.68 -16.47
CA TYR A 85 -10.51 -4.34 -15.75
C TYR A 85 -9.76 -5.36 -16.60
N LEU A 86 -8.55 -5.69 -16.16
CA LEU A 86 -7.78 -6.84 -16.60
C LEU A 86 -7.60 -7.79 -15.41
N LEU A 87 -7.83 -9.07 -15.65
CA LEU A 87 -7.61 -10.14 -14.68
C LEU A 87 -6.15 -10.61 -14.68
N PRO A 88 -5.70 -11.39 -13.68
CA PRO A 88 -4.28 -11.72 -13.54
C PRO A 88 -3.67 -12.42 -14.76
N ASP A 89 -4.44 -13.24 -15.48
CA ASP A 89 -4.04 -13.90 -16.72
C ASP A 89 -3.86 -12.95 -17.92
N GLU A 90 -4.52 -11.79 -17.88
CA GLU A 90 -4.34 -10.70 -18.83
C GLU A 90 -3.19 -9.78 -18.42
N VAL A 91 -3.07 -9.50 -17.12
CA VAL A 91 -2.03 -8.64 -16.53
C VAL A 91 -0.64 -9.28 -16.62
N GLN A 92 -0.52 -10.61 -16.53
CA GLN A 92 0.77 -11.30 -16.59
C GLN A 92 1.59 -11.04 -17.87
N LYS A 93 0.92 -10.57 -18.93
CA LYS A 93 1.56 -10.13 -20.19
C LYS A 93 2.42 -8.87 -20.02
N TYR A 94 2.19 -8.15 -18.93
CA TYR A 94 2.77 -6.85 -18.62
C TYR A 94 3.52 -6.82 -17.28
N VAL A 95 3.16 -7.73 -16.35
CA VAL A 95 3.79 -7.90 -15.03
C VAL A 95 3.96 -9.39 -14.77
N PRO A 96 5.18 -9.96 -14.91
CA PRO A 96 5.38 -11.42 -14.94
C PRO A 96 4.83 -12.18 -13.74
N ASP A 97 4.80 -11.58 -12.55
CA ASP A 97 4.35 -12.21 -11.31
C ASP A 97 2.85 -11.96 -10.99
N ALA A 98 2.13 -11.24 -11.85
CA ALA A 98 0.73 -10.87 -11.61
C ALA A 98 -0.20 -12.06 -11.36
N TYR A 99 0.03 -13.19 -12.03
CA TYR A 99 -0.76 -14.41 -11.80
C TYR A 99 -0.58 -14.96 -10.37
N TYR A 100 0.66 -14.92 -9.87
CA TYR A 100 0.99 -15.40 -8.52
C TYR A 100 0.52 -14.42 -7.43
N SER A 101 0.69 -13.11 -7.65
CA SER A 101 0.22 -12.07 -6.73
C SER A 101 -1.30 -11.92 -6.74
N GLY A 102 -1.96 -12.33 -7.83
CA GLY A 102 -3.38 -12.14 -8.08
C GLY A 102 -3.71 -10.70 -8.49
N GLU A 103 -2.71 -9.95 -8.95
CA GLU A 103 -2.85 -8.56 -9.35
C GLU A 103 -3.83 -8.41 -10.52
N CYS A 104 -4.79 -7.50 -10.34
CA CYS A 104 -5.76 -7.08 -11.32
C CYS A 104 -5.58 -5.58 -11.56
N TRP A 105 -5.89 -5.11 -12.76
CA TRP A 105 -5.83 -3.69 -13.09
C TRP A 105 -7.21 -3.14 -13.41
N LEU A 106 -7.58 -2.01 -12.82
CA LEU A 106 -8.68 -1.20 -13.33
C LEU A 106 -8.12 -0.19 -14.32
N THR A 107 -8.61 -0.20 -15.56
CA THR A 107 -8.14 0.70 -16.64
C THR A 107 -8.96 1.98 -16.74
N LYS A 108 -10.09 2.05 -16.02
CA LYS A 108 -10.87 3.27 -15.78
C LYS A 108 -11.14 3.47 -14.28
N LYS A 109 -11.62 4.66 -13.92
CA LYS A 109 -12.09 4.93 -12.56
C LYS A 109 -13.19 3.93 -12.16
N PRO A 110 -13.23 3.49 -10.89
CA PRO A 110 -14.28 2.59 -10.42
C PRO A 110 -15.65 3.27 -10.50
N ILE A 111 -16.70 2.47 -10.69
CA ILE A 111 -18.10 2.92 -10.71
C ILE A 111 -18.49 3.46 -9.33
N SER A 112 -18.06 2.76 -8.28
CA SER A 112 -18.26 3.13 -6.89
C SER A 112 -17.20 2.47 -6.03
N PHE A 113 -16.94 3.03 -4.86
CA PHE A 113 -16.11 2.39 -3.86
C PHE A 113 -16.63 2.64 -2.45
N ILE A 114 -16.31 1.73 -1.54
CA ILE A 114 -16.50 1.88 -0.09
C ILE A 114 -15.13 1.91 0.55
N HIS A 115 -14.86 2.95 1.34
CA HIS A 115 -13.62 3.10 2.10
C HIS A 115 -13.81 2.63 3.54
N LYS A 116 -12.90 1.78 4.01
CA LYS A 116 -12.81 1.29 5.38
C LYS A 116 -11.37 1.41 5.87
N CYS A 117 -11.19 1.75 7.14
CA CYS A 117 -9.87 1.74 7.76
C CYS A 117 -9.73 0.53 8.68
N TYR A 118 -8.58 -0.13 8.61
CA TYR A 118 -8.22 -1.23 9.49
C TYR A 118 -6.87 -0.97 10.12
N GLU A 119 -6.77 -1.19 11.41
CA GLU A 119 -5.50 -1.24 12.12
C GLU A 119 -4.90 -2.63 12.03
N VAL A 120 -3.61 -2.69 11.71
CA VAL A 120 -2.83 -3.94 11.72
C VAL A 120 -2.37 -4.22 13.14
N THR A 121 -3.16 -4.90 13.97
CA THR A 121 -2.77 -5.14 15.39
C THR A 121 -1.64 -6.15 15.58
N TRP A 122 -1.35 -6.95 14.55
CA TRP A 122 -0.22 -7.88 14.51
C TRP A 122 0.01 -8.36 13.09
N PHE A 123 1.24 -8.65 12.70
CA PHE A 123 1.55 -9.27 11.42
C PHE A 123 2.84 -10.11 11.49
N LYS A 124 3.05 -10.93 10.46
CA LYS A 124 4.29 -11.66 10.24
C LYS A 124 4.70 -11.55 8.79
N THR A 125 5.96 -11.19 8.57
CA THR A 125 6.62 -11.18 7.27
C THR A 125 7.56 -12.37 7.12
N LYS A 126 7.89 -12.72 5.88
CA LYS A 126 8.98 -13.63 5.52
C LYS A 126 9.73 -13.06 4.34
N GLU A 127 11.05 -13.17 4.38
CA GLU A 127 11.89 -12.95 3.22
C GLU A 127 11.63 -14.04 2.18
N VAL A 128 11.43 -13.61 0.94
CA VAL A 128 11.21 -14.44 -0.22
C VAL A 128 11.97 -13.83 -1.40
N SER A 129 12.39 -14.68 -2.33
CA SER A 129 13.01 -14.23 -3.57
C SER A 129 12.06 -14.50 -4.72
N ASP A 130 11.92 -13.54 -5.64
CA ASP A 130 11.24 -13.78 -6.91
C ASP A 130 12.10 -14.62 -7.87
N SER A 131 11.57 -14.94 -9.05
CA SER A 131 12.28 -15.71 -10.08
C SER A 131 13.51 -15.00 -10.65
N PHE A 132 13.69 -13.70 -10.36
CA PHE A 132 14.80 -12.87 -10.78
C PHE A 132 15.86 -12.70 -9.68
N GLY A 133 15.65 -13.32 -8.50
CA GLY A 133 16.54 -13.21 -7.35
C GLY A 133 16.34 -11.93 -6.54
N THR A 134 15.29 -11.14 -6.83
CA THR A 134 14.94 -9.96 -6.02
C THR A 134 14.35 -10.44 -4.70
N GLU A 135 14.99 -10.07 -3.60
CA GLU A 135 14.48 -10.34 -2.25
C GLU A 135 13.43 -9.32 -1.84
N TRP A 136 12.33 -9.79 -1.24
CA TRP A 136 11.27 -8.95 -0.71
C TRP A 136 10.60 -9.59 0.52
N GLN A 137 9.88 -8.79 1.29
CA GLN A 137 9.19 -9.21 2.51
C GLN A 137 7.71 -9.50 2.23
N ALA A 138 7.38 -10.78 2.14
CA ALA A 138 5.99 -11.24 1.98
C ALA A 138 5.23 -11.23 3.30
N VAL A 139 4.03 -10.66 3.30
CA VAL A 139 3.09 -10.74 4.43
C VAL A 139 2.43 -12.11 4.42
N VAL A 140 2.78 -12.95 5.40
CA VAL A 140 2.30 -14.34 5.50
C VAL A 140 1.21 -14.51 6.56
N ALA A 141 1.11 -13.57 7.50
CA ALA A 141 0.05 -13.54 8.49
C ALA A 141 -0.23 -12.12 8.97
N LEU A 142 -1.45 -11.89 9.41
CA LEU A 142 -2.04 -10.59 9.64
C LEU A 142 -3.14 -10.71 10.70
N LYS A 143 -3.30 -9.73 11.58
CA LYS A 143 -4.51 -9.49 12.38
C LYS A 143 -4.94 -8.05 12.15
N LEU A 144 -6.24 -7.87 11.93
CA LEU A 144 -6.83 -6.58 11.60
C LEU A 144 -7.96 -6.28 12.57
N GLU A 145 -8.05 -5.03 12.98
CA GLU A 145 -9.22 -4.50 13.67
C GLU A 145 -9.81 -3.36 12.85
N LYS A 146 -11.12 -3.41 12.62
CA LYS A 146 -11.81 -2.36 11.86
C LYS A 146 -11.91 -1.11 12.73
N LEU A 147 -11.41 0.01 12.22
CA LEU A 147 -11.53 1.30 12.90
C LEU A 147 -12.93 1.89 12.73
N LYS A 148 -13.39 2.58 13.78
CA LYS A 148 -14.70 3.27 13.78
C LYS A 148 -14.68 4.59 13.01
N LYS A 149 -13.51 5.22 12.91
CA LYS A 149 -13.27 6.47 12.20
C LYS A 149 -12.09 6.28 11.25
N THR A 150 -12.03 7.12 10.22
CA THR A 150 -10.83 7.26 9.40
C THR A 150 -9.72 7.84 10.26
N GLU A 151 -8.53 7.26 10.13
CA GLU A 151 -7.29 7.68 10.77
C GLU A 151 -6.17 7.47 9.75
N THR A 152 -5.14 8.31 9.79
CA THR A 152 -3.97 8.25 8.91
C THR A 152 -2.73 7.80 9.68
N ASN A 153 -1.76 7.24 8.97
CA ASN A 153 -0.47 6.92 9.58
C ASN A 153 0.30 8.17 10.04
N TRP A 154 0.08 9.33 9.41
CA TRP A 154 0.60 10.62 9.86
C TRP A 154 0.07 11.03 11.23
N GLU A 155 -1.24 10.87 11.46
CA GLU A 155 -1.85 11.14 12.77
C GLU A 155 -1.28 10.23 13.87
N ARG A 156 -1.09 8.93 13.56
CA ARG A 156 -0.46 7.98 14.50
C ARG A 156 0.98 8.32 14.79
N TYR A 157 1.76 8.63 13.75
CA TYR A 157 3.16 9.03 13.91
C TYR A 157 3.29 10.27 14.81
N ARG A 158 2.48 11.31 14.58
CA ARG A 158 2.48 12.52 15.43
C ARG A 158 2.11 12.19 16.88
N LYS A 159 1.15 11.29 17.09
CA LYS A 159 0.69 10.91 18.44
C LYS A 159 1.77 10.17 19.23
N GLU A 160 2.49 9.24 18.60
CA GLU A 160 3.55 8.48 19.27
C GLU A 160 4.85 9.28 19.43
N HIS A 161 5.06 10.32 18.61
CA HIS A 161 6.26 11.16 18.69
C HIS A 161 5.92 12.65 18.91
N PRO A 162 5.28 13.02 20.03
CA PRO A 162 4.79 14.37 20.29
C PRO A 162 5.94 15.31 20.66
N ASN A 163 6.64 15.87 19.67
CA ASN A 163 7.57 16.98 19.88
C ASN A 163 7.55 17.94 18.67
N SER A 164 7.89 19.22 18.92
CA SER A 164 7.86 20.29 17.91
C SER A 164 8.79 20.04 16.73
N VAL A 165 9.78 19.19 16.94
CA VAL A 165 10.78 18.79 15.97
C VAL A 165 10.19 17.82 14.93
N ASN A 166 9.30 16.91 15.35
CA ASN A 166 8.56 16.03 14.45
C ASN A 166 7.49 16.77 13.65
N ASP A 167 6.91 17.86 14.17
CA ASP A 167 6.00 18.69 13.38
C ASP A 167 6.73 19.38 12.21
N LYS A 168 7.98 19.83 12.41
CA LYS A 168 8.84 20.34 11.32
C LYS A 168 9.17 19.26 10.30
N LEU A 169 9.50 18.05 10.75
CA LEU A 169 9.74 16.91 9.86
C LEU A 169 8.50 16.62 8.99
N ILE A 170 7.32 16.54 9.59
CA ILE A 170 6.06 16.30 8.87
C ILE A 170 5.82 17.42 7.84
N GLN A 171 6.09 18.68 8.18
CA GLN A 171 5.98 19.80 7.23
C GLN A 171 6.95 19.66 6.05
N ILE A 172 8.21 19.30 6.31
CA ILE A 172 9.22 19.08 5.26
C ILE A 172 8.78 17.92 4.36
N VAL A 173 8.37 16.80 4.94
CA VAL A 173 7.97 15.61 4.18
C VAL A 173 6.70 15.87 3.36
N HIS A 174 5.71 16.58 3.91
CA HIS A 174 4.53 16.98 3.15
C HIS A 174 4.87 17.93 1.99
N SER A 175 5.90 18.78 2.14
CA SER A 175 6.36 19.63 1.03
C SER A 175 7.00 18.86 -0.12
N MET A 176 7.40 17.60 0.11
CA MET A 176 7.93 16.69 -0.91
C MET A 176 6.83 15.91 -1.65
N ASP A 177 5.55 16.09 -1.28
CA ASP A 177 4.40 15.36 -1.84
C ASP A 177 4.55 13.82 -1.79
N ILE A 178 5.12 13.31 -0.69
CA ILE A 178 5.27 11.87 -0.49
C ILE A 178 4.28 11.33 0.56
N GLY A 179 3.71 10.16 0.29
CA GLY A 179 2.87 9.43 1.23
C GLY A 179 3.66 8.77 2.37
N PHE A 180 2.96 8.30 3.39
CA PHE A 180 3.57 7.70 4.59
C PHE A 180 4.39 6.46 4.26
N LYS A 181 3.93 5.63 3.31
CA LYS A 181 4.70 4.46 2.87
C LYS A 181 6.07 4.87 2.30
N SER A 182 6.09 5.88 1.44
CA SER A 182 7.32 6.38 0.84
C SER A 182 8.23 7.02 1.88
N PHE A 183 7.67 7.74 2.85
CA PHE A 183 8.41 8.25 4.00
C PHE A 183 9.09 7.12 4.79
N ALA A 184 8.33 6.09 5.17
CA ALA A 184 8.82 4.96 5.97
C ALA A 184 9.90 4.13 5.25
N LEU A 185 9.86 4.07 3.92
CA LEU A 185 10.85 3.33 3.11
C LEU A 185 12.08 4.18 2.77
N THR A 186 11.92 5.50 2.60
CA THR A 186 13.01 6.39 2.17
C THR A 186 13.92 6.80 3.31
N PHE A 187 13.36 7.13 4.48
CA PHE A 187 14.14 7.71 5.56
C PHE A 187 14.44 6.67 6.65
N SER A 188 15.72 6.42 6.86
CA SER A 188 16.22 5.70 8.03
C SER A 188 15.97 6.49 9.32
N GLU A 189 15.99 5.80 10.47
CA GLU A 189 15.90 6.46 11.78
C GLU A 189 17.01 7.51 11.98
N GLU A 190 18.20 7.28 11.42
CA GLU A 190 19.31 8.24 11.49
C GLU A 190 19.05 9.47 10.60
N GLU A 191 18.47 9.30 9.42
CA GLU A 191 18.11 10.42 8.54
C GLU A 191 16.97 11.24 9.13
N ILE A 192 15.96 10.56 9.70
CA ILE A 192 14.92 11.20 10.50
C ILE A 192 15.57 12.02 11.61
N ARG A 193 16.49 11.42 12.38
CA ARG A 193 17.21 12.12 13.46
C ARG A 193 17.98 13.35 12.95
N LYS A 194 18.69 13.24 11.84
CA LYS A 194 19.44 14.35 11.23
C LYS A 194 18.54 15.49 10.74
N LEU A 195 17.38 15.16 10.17
CA LEU A 195 16.38 16.15 9.75
C LEU A 195 15.77 16.86 10.96
N THR A 196 15.65 16.16 12.08
CA THR A 196 15.11 16.69 13.34
C THR A 196 16.13 17.51 14.15
N GLU A 197 17.42 17.19 14.12
CA GLU A 197 18.48 17.90 14.87
C GLU A 197 18.93 19.22 14.24
N LYS A 198 18.66 19.45 12.94
CA LYS A 198 19.04 20.67 12.21
C LYS A 198 18.00 21.81 12.28
N GLY A 199 16.89 21.62 12.98
CA GLY A 199 15.77 22.57 13.02
C GLY A 199 15.50 23.13 14.41
#